data_AF-A0A8J1ZF79-F1
#
_entry.id   AF-A0A8J1ZF79-F1
#
_cell.length_a   1.000
_cell.length_b   1.000
_cell.length_c   1.000
_cell.angle_alpha   90.00
_cell.angle_beta   90.00
_cell.angle_gamma   90.00
#
_symmetry.space_group_name_H-M   'P 1'
#
loop_
_entity.id
_entity.type
_entity.pdbx_description
1 polymer ?
#
loop_
_entity_poly.entity_id
_entity_poly.type
_entity_poly.pdbx_seq_one_letter_code
_entity_poly.pdbx_strand_id
1 'polypeptide(L)'
;MGRDSRKRGRRSPERRRSESRRRARDFPRRREDSPGGRRSPKRKDSRRRSPRRDRDGGGRRHDSKRRPRDDFSHGGGRDQGTTSRSSKNHTSSSSAMNSRKPKLPTNPLVFLDLEFRPLRGGYAGSSAKRYRLEIELYEDIVPETADRFQGFCRRGDYEDVPFHRIIPGFMAQGGDISNRDGTGGLPKGRTEFYKDENFICKHSGGKYLLSCANNGDRNTNSAQFFITLGKALPHLDGKHCVFGEVRDRLGTRAKVMRKLEGAGSKGGEPKAEVMIVDCGEILEGEDSAGAALSS
;
A
#
# COMPACT_ATOMS: atom_id res chain seq x y z
N MET A 1 37.23 -31.32 -80.37
CA MET A 1 38.36 -30.83 -79.56
C MET A 1 37.81 -30.05 -78.36
N GLY A 2 38.34 -30.29 -77.14
CA GLY A 2 38.00 -29.63 -75.86
C GLY A 2 36.75 -30.21 -75.17
N ARG A 3 36.81 -30.97 -74.04
CA ARG A 3 37.21 -30.63 -72.65
C ARG A 3 36.54 -29.32 -72.18
N ASP A 4 35.94 -29.17 -71.00
CA ASP A 4 36.10 -29.88 -69.75
C ASP A 4 34.93 -29.59 -68.77
N SER A 5 34.89 -30.46 -67.77
CA SER A 5 34.11 -30.59 -66.54
C SER A 5 33.72 -29.33 -65.70
N ARG A 6 32.57 -29.38 -65.00
CA ARG A 6 32.44 -29.56 -63.51
C ARG A 6 31.08 -29.14 -62.93
N LYS A 7 30.60 -29.97 -62.01
CA LYS A 7 29.45 -29.82 -61.10
C LYS A 7 29.67 -28.74 -60.02
N ARG A 8 28.57 -28.13 -59.52
CA ARG A 8 28.04 -28.26 -58.13
C ARG A 8 27.02 -27.15 -57.80
N GLY A 9 25.96 -27.49 -57.06
CA GLY A 9 25.16 -26.53 -56.29
C GLY A 9 23.72 -26.97 -55.99
N ARG A 10 23.46 -27.51 -54.79
CA ARG A 10 22.14 -27.90 -54.25
C ARG A 10 21.34 -26.68 -53.78
N ARG A 11 19.99 -26.71 -53.88
CA ARG A 11 19.02 -26.43 -52.77
C ARG A 11 17.54 -26.59 -53.21
N SER A 12 16.86 -27.51 -52.51
CA SER A 12 15.49 -27.63 -51.96
C SER A 12 14.26 -26.84 -52.47
N PRO A 13 13.02 -27.35 -52.19
CA PRO A 13 11.85 -27.23 -53.05
C PRO A 13 10.77 -26.24 -52.55
N GLU A 14 10.06 -25.62 -53.50
CA GLU A 14 8.84 -24.84 -53.25
C GLU A 14 7.57 -25.70 -53.26
N ARG A 15 6.68 -25.42 -52.29
CA ARG A 15 5.40 -26.05 -52.08
C ARG A 15 4.33 -25.49 -53.01
N ARG A 16 3.56 -26.40 -53.62
CA ARG A 16 2.35 -26.13 -54.42
C ARG A 16 1.15 -25.76 -53.54
N ARG A 17 0.35 -24.84 -54.07
CA ARG A 17 -1.03 -24.51 -53.67
C ARG A 17 -1.98 -25.71 -53.84
N SER A 18 -3.00 -25.78 -52.98
CA SER A 18 -4.31 -26.35 -53.33
C SER A 18 -5.43 -25.62 -52.59
N GLU A 19 -6.47 -25.29 -53.36
CA GLU A 19 -7.75 -24.73 -52.94
C GLU A 19 -8.57 -25.75 -52.15
N SER A 20 -9.48 -25.30 -51.28
CA SER A 20 -10.91 -25.67 -51.37
C SER A 20 -11.80 -25.14 -50.23
N ARG A 21 -12.95 -24.60 -50.67
CA ARG A 21 -14.30 -24.72 -50.07
C ARG A 21 -14.66 -23.85 -48.85
N ARG A 22 -15.35 -22.74 -49.16
CA ARG A 22 -16.33 -22.05 -48.32
C ARG A 22 -17.61 -22.90 -48.21
N ARG A 23 -18.14 -23.08 -47.00
CA ARG A 23 -19.53 -23.49 -46.75
C ARG A 23 -20.18 -22.47 -45.83
N ALA A 24 -21.22 -21.82 -46.33
CA ALA A 24 -22.16 -21.03 -45.55
C ALA A 24 -23.06 -21.97 -44.72
N ARG A 25 -23.44 -21.53 -43.51
CA ARG A 25 -24.55 -22.10 -42.75
C ARG A 25 -25.45 -20.96 -42.29
N ASP A 26 -26.67 -21.00 -42.82
CA ASP A 26 -27.86 -20.30 -42.34
C ASP A 26 -28.21 -20.70 -40.90
N PHE A 27 -28.68 -19.74 -40.10
CA PHE A 27 -29.52 -19.99 -38.93
C PHE A 27 -30.61 -18.91 -38.82
N PRO A 28 -31.87 -19.28 -38.49
CA PRO A 28 -33.06 -18.44 -38.71
C PRO A 28 -33.39 -17.49 -37.54
N ARG A 29 -34.22 -16.48 -37.87
CA ARG A 29 -34.73 -15.42 -36.97
C ARG A 29 -35.97 -15.83 -36.15
N ARG A 30 -36.10 -15.10 -35.03
CA ARG A 30 -37.30 -14.69 -34.26
C ARG A 30 -37.99 -15.73 -33.37
N ARG A 31 -38.13 -15.36 -32.09
CA ARG A 31 -39.41 -14.98 -31.47
C ARG A 31 -39.18 -14.11 -30.22
N GLU A 32 -39.92 -13.01 -30.17
CA GLU A 32 -40.15 -12.19 -28.98
C GLU A 32 -41.05 -12.97 -28.01
N ASP A 33 -40.88 -12.76 -26.70
CA ASP A 33 -41.97 -12.67 -25.71
C ASP A 33 -41.41 -12.16 -24.37
N SER A 34 -41.88 -10.99 -23.94
CA SER A 34 -41.94 -10.54 -22.54
C SER A 34 -43.41 -10.63 -22.11
N PRO A 35 -43.73 -10.96 -20.84
CA PRO A 35 -44.08 -9.87 -19.91
C PRO A 35 -43.89 -10.15 -18.39
N GLY A 36 -43.87 -9.04 -17.62
CA GLY A 36 -44.19 -8.98 -16.18
C GLY A 36 -42.97 -9.05 -15.25
N GLY A 37 -42.62 -8.09 -14.40
CA GLY A 37 -43.40 -7.05 -13.74
C GLY A 37 -43.69 -7.45 -12.29
N ARG A 38 -42.87 -6.99 -11.32
CA ARG A 38 -43.30 -6.52 -9.97
C ARG A 38 -42.13 -6.15 -9.03
N ARG A 39 -42.13 -4.84 -8.70
CA ARG A 39 -42.09 -4.21 -7.36
C ARG A 39 -40.83 -4.30 -6.50
N SER A 40 -40.15 -3.16 -6.46
CA SER A 40 -39.27 -2.66 -5.40
C SER A 40 -40.01 -2.50 -4.05
N PRO A 41 -39.39 -2.79 -2.89
CA PRO A 41 -39.90 -2.37 -1.60
C PRO A 41 -39.49 -0.94 -1.27
N LYS A 42 -40.45 -0.23 -0.70
CA LYS A 42 -40.48 1.21 -0.39
C LYS A 42 -39.47 1.60 0.69
N ARG A 43 -38.82 2.76 0.46
CA ARG A 43 -38.22 3.62 1.49
C ARG A 43 -39.26 3.89 2.60
N LYS A 44 -38.90 3.62 3.85
CA LYS A 44 -39.62 4.13 5.03
C LYS A 44 -38.94 5.43 5.46
N ASP A 45 -39.60 6.54 5.16
CA ASP A 45 -39.45 7.80 5.88
C ASP A 45 -39.77 7.57 7.35
N SER A 46 -38.81 7.87 8.23
CA SER A 46 -39.08 8.06 9.66
C SER A 46 -38.68 9.47 10.05
N ARG A 47 -39.60 10.40 9.81
CA ARG A 47 -39.66 11.66 10.56
C ARG A 47 -39.98 11.31 12.02
N ARG A 48 -39.02 11.41 12.93
CA ARG A 48 -39.28 11.48 14.38
C ARG A 48 -38.62 12.72 14.98
N ARG A 49 -39.47 13.73 15.12
CA ARG A 49 -39.61 14.70 16.21
C ARG A 49 -38.44 14.83 17.19
N SER A 50 -37.84 16.02 17.18
CA SER A 50 -37.14 16.61 18.33
C SER A 50 -38.10 16.82 19.50
N PRO A 51 -37.68 16.60 20.76
CA PRO A 51 -38.21 17.33 21.90
C PRO A 51 -37.28 18.50 22.26
N ARG A 52 -37.89 19.68 22.36
CA ARG A 52 -37.31 20.87 22.99
C ARG A 52 -37.53 20.79 24.50
N ARG A 53 -36.56 21.37 25.23
CA ARG A 53 -36.59 21.91 26.60
C ARG A 53 -36.62 20.88 27.73
N ASP A 54 -35.60 20.96 28.59
CA ASP A 54 -35.84 21.52 29.92
C ASP A 54 -34.69 22.42 30.37
N ARG A 55 -35.09 23.50 31.01
CA ARG A 55 -34.32 24.54 31.70
C ARG A 55 -34.26 24.11 33.16
N ASP A 56 -33.06 24.07 33.74
CA ASP A 56 -32.78 24.42 35.14
C ASP A 56 -31.25 24.54 35.26
N GLY A 57 -30.64 25.54 35.89
CA GLY A 57 -31.13 26.41 36.95
C GLY A 57 -30.29 26.17 38.20
N GLY A 58 -29.28 27.01 38.45
CA GLY A 58 -28.46 27.01 39.68
C GLY A 58 -27.01 26.57 39.42
N GLY A 59 -25.96 27.37 39.59
CA GLY A 59 -25.79 28.51 40.47
C GLY A 59 -25.27 28.03 41.82
N ARG A 60 -23.94 28.03 42.01
CA ARG A 60 -23.28 28.37 43.28
C ARG A 60 -21.76 28.46 43.09
N ARG A 61 -21.28 29.68 43.33
CA ARG A 61 -19.90 30.04 43.66
C ARG A 61 -19.65 29.70 45.13
N HIS A 62 -18.42 29.34 45.46
CA HIS A 62 -17.67 29.49 46.72
C HIS A 62 -16.57 28.42 46.67
N ASP A 63 -15.35 28.56 47.17
CA ASP A 63 -14.52 29.67 47.64
C ASP A 63 -13.18 29.02 48.01
N SER A 64 -12.13 29.81 47.92
CA SER A 64 -10.92 29.78 48.73
C SER A 64 -10.42 28.47 49.38
N LYS A 65 -9.14 28.21 49.07
CA LYS A 65 -8.03 28.06 50.04
C LYS A 65 -8.13 26.91 51.05
N ARG A 66 -7.19 25.96 50.95
CA ARG A 66 -6.11 25.76 51.94
C ARG A 66 -5.21 24.59 51.52
N ARG A 67 -3.93 24.90 51.30
CA ARG A 67 -2.80 23.97 51.43
C ARG A 67 -2.29 24.06 52.88
N PRO A 68 -1.76 22.97 53.44
CA PRO A 68 -0.58 23.01 54.29
C PRO A 68 0.52 22.18 53.62
N ARG A 69 1.65 22.80 53.25
CA ARG A 69 2.86 23.01 54.06
C ARG A 69 3.67 21.73 54.25
N ASP A 70 4.76 21.72 53.50
CA ASP A 70 5.97 20.93 53.66
C ASP A 70 6.56 21.12 55.06
N ASP A 71 7.08 20.04 55.64
CA ASP A 71 8.06 20.16 56.72
C ASP A 71 8.91 18.88 56.89
N PHE A 72 10.20 19.10 57.23
CA PHE A 72 11.25 18.18 57.71
C PHE A 72 11.80 17.08 56.76
N SER A 73 13.09 16.72 56.72
CA SER A 73 14.40 17.28 57.09
C SER A 73 15.47 16.19 56.87
N HIS A 74 16.62 16.55 56.30
CA HIS A 74 18.01 16.13 56.60
C HIS A 74 18.40 14.69 57.04
N GLY A 75 19.41 14.15 56.34
CA GLY A 75 20.41 13.15 56.80
C GLY A 75 20.93 12.32 55.61
N GLY A 76 22.21 12.17 55.25
CA GLY A 76 23.49 12.42 55.91
C GLY A 76 24.28 11.10 56.04
N GLY A 77 25.40 10.94 55.32
CA GLY A 77 26.42 9.85 55.46
C GLY A 77 26.61 9.03 54.17
N ARG A 78 27.68 9.15 53.35
CA ARG A 78 29.12 8.81 53.53
C ARG A 78 29.37 7.39 54.05
N ASP A 79 29.93 6.53 53.20
CA ASP A 79 31.17 5.80 53.56
C ASP A 79 31.98 5.37 52.34
N GLN A 80 33.31 5.37 52.50
CA GLN A 80 34.33 4.93 51.54
C GLN A 80 34.77 3.50 51.89
N GLY A 81 35.20 2.73 50.90
CA GLY A 81 35.80 1.41 51.10
C GLY A 81 36.69 0.99 49.94
N THR A 82 37.98 1.27 50.08
CA THR A 82 39.09 0.88 49.21
C THR A 82 39.43 -0.61 49.33
N THR A 83 39.81 -1.28 48.24
CA THR A 83 40.97 -2.21 48.24
C THR A 83 41.48 -2.49 46.81
N SER A 84 42.79 -2.29 46.66
CA SER A 84 43.68 -2.68 45.56
C SER A 84 43.97 -4.19 45.50
N ARG A 85 44.21 -4.79 44.31
CA ARG A 85 45.53 -5.34 43.88
C ARG A 85 45.47 -6.23 42.62
N SER A 86 46.53 -6.06 41.81
CA SER A 86 47.31 -7.07 41.07
C SER A 86 46.85 -7.60 39.70
N SER A 87 47.47 -6.97 38.71
CA SER A 87 48.06 -7.50 37.47
C SER A 87 48.25 -9.03 37.37
N LYS A 88 47.74 -9.61 36.27
CA LYS A 88 48.42 -10.66 35.50
C LYS A 88 48.20 -10.43 34.00
N ASN A 89 49.31 -10.30 33.29
CA ASN A 89 49.40 -10.28 31.84
C ASN A 89 48.98 -11.63 31.28
N HIS A 90 48.05 -11.62 30.33
CA HIS A 90 47.94 -12.66 29.32
C HIS A 90 48.02 -11.99 27.94
N THR A 91 49.14 -12.26 27.28
CA THR A 91 49.35 -12.05 25.86
C THR A 91 48.45 -13.00 25.07
N SER A 92 47.51 -12.46 24.31
CA SER A 92 46.84 -13.19 23.23
C SER A 92 46.47 -12.24 22.10
N SER A 93 47.22 -12.41 21.00
CA SER A 93 46.84 -12.22 19.60
C SER A 93 45.83 -11.10 19.29
N SER A 94 46.32 -10.03 18.67
CA SER A 94 45.52 -9.04 17.97
C SER A 94 44.73 -9.68 16.81
N SER A 95 43.52 -10.14 17.06
CA SER A 95 42.49 -10.23 16.04
C SER A 95 41.73 -8.90 16.05
N ALA A 96 41.89 -8.14 14.96
CA ALA A 96 41.17 -6.90 14.74
C ALA A 96 39.67 -7.18 14.72
N MET A 97 39.01 -6.99 15.87
CA MET A 97 37.56 -6.95 15.96
C MET A 97 37.11 -5.70 15.21
N ASN A 98 36.69 -5.90 13.97
CA ASN A 98 36.06 -4.89 13.14
C ASN A 98 34.80 -4.41 13.88
N SER A 99 34.92 -3.31 14.63
CA SER A 99 33.82 -2.67 15.35
C SER A 99 32.89 -2.03 14.34
N ARG A 100 32.05 -2.84 13.69
CA ARG A 100 30.86 -2.35 13.00
C ARG A 100 29.95 -1.82 14.11
N LYS A 101 29.83 -0.49 14.19
CA LYS A 101 28.76 0.16 14.98
C LYS A 101 27.46 -0.59 14.67
N PRO A 102 26.63 -0.96 15.65
CA PRO A 102 25.34 -1.55 15.36
C PRO A 102 24.60 -0.59 14.44
N LYS A 103 24.30 -1.03 13.22
CA LYS A 103 23.39 -0.30 12.34
C LYS A 103 22.09 -0.18 13.12
N LEU A 104 21.62 1.04 13.36
CA LEU A 104 20.25 1.24 13.80
C LEU A 104 19.34 0.47 12.83
N PRO A 105 18.31 -0.26 13.31
CA PRO A 105 17.38 -0.91 12.41
C PRO A 105 16.83 0.17 11.47
N THR A 106 17.16 0.03 10.20
CA THR A 106 16.64 0.88 9.13
C THR A 106 15.21 0.44 8.89
N ASN A 107 14.29 1.41 8.80
CA ASN A 107 12.90 1.14 8.50
C ASN A 107 12.77 0.27 7.23
N PRO A 108 11.90 -0.76 7.23
CA PRO A 108 11.75 -1.66 6.09
C PRO A 108 11.32 -0.92 4.83
N LEU A 109 11.81 -1.42 3.69
CA LEU A 109 11.41 -0.97 2.37
C LEU A 109 10.62 -2.07 1.66
N VAL A 110 9.56 -1.67 0.99
CA VAL A 110 8.75 -2.55 0.14
C VAL A 110 8.53 -1.90 -1.22
N PHE A 111 8.21 -2.72 -2.21
CA PHE A 111 7.84 -2.23 -3.54
C PHE A 111 6.46 -2.71 -3.98
N LEU A 112 5.81 -1.91 -4.82
CA LEU A 112 4.64 -2.27 -5.61
C LEU A 112 4.92 -1.89 -7.07
N ASP A 113 4.95 -2.87 -7.97
CA ASP A 113 5.02 -2.59 -9.41
C ASP A 113 3.61 -2.42 -9.97
N LEU A 114 3.38 -1.28 -10.62
CA LEU A 114 2.09 -0.88 -11.13
C LEU A 114 2.01 -1.00 -12.64
N GLU A 115 0.91 -1.57 -13.13
CA GLU A 115 0.56 -1.59 -14.54
C GLU A 115 -0.75 -0.82 -14.77
N PHE A 116 -0.77 0.03 -15.81
CA PHE A 116 -1.92 0.85 -16.16
C PHE A 116 -2.59 0.27 -17.40
N ARG A 117 -3.75 -0.37 -17.22
CA ARG A 117 -4.50 -1.08 -18.25
C ARG A 117 -5.69 -0.25 -18.75
N PRO A 118 -5.88 -0.07 -20.06
CA PRO A 118 -7.06 0.61 -20.61
C PRO A 118 -8.35 -0.18 -20.34
N LEU A 119 -9.44 0.49 -19.92
CA LEU A 119 -10.72 -0.17 -19.60
C LEU A 119 -11.51 -0.70 -20.81
N ARG A 120 -11.17 -0.31 -22.05
CA ARG A 120 -11.88 -0.74 -23.27
C ARG A 120 -10.92 -1.10 -24.39
N GLY A 121 -11.02 -2.34 -24.88
CA GLY A 121 -10.70 -2.77 -26.25
C GLY A 121 -9.27 -2.57 -26.76
N GLY A 122 -8.37 -1.98 -25.98
CA GLY A 122 -6.96 -1.90 -26.31
C GLY A 122 -6.33 -3.25 -26.00
N TYR A 123 -5.91 -4.00 -27.02
CA TYR A 123 -4.95 -5.07 -26.81
C TYR A 123 -3.75 -4.47 -26.07
N ALA A 124 -3.51 -4.92 -24.84
CA ALA A 124 -2.22 -4.76 -24.21
C ALA A 124 -1.23 -5.54 -25.10
N GLY A 125 -0.58 -4.84 -26.04
CA GLY A 125 0.59 -5.38 -26.69
C GLY A 125 1.58 -5.84 -25.60
N SER A 126 2.40 -6.84 -25.91
CA SER A 126 3.28 -7.60 -24.98
C SER A 126 4.37 -6.76 -24.26
N SER A 127 4.17 -5.47 -24.05
CA SER A 127 5.08 -4.52 -23.40
C SER A 127 4.31 -3.44 -22.64
N ALA A 128 3.37 -3.83 -21.78
CA ALA A 128 2.72 -2.89 -20.87
C ALA A 128 3.78 -2.28 -19.94
N LYS A 129 3.89 -0.94 -19.94
CA LYS A 129 4.90 -0.25 -19.14
C LYS A 129 4.56 -0.35 -17.65
N ARG A 130 5.49 -0.90 -16.87
CA ARG A 130 5.41 -0.99 -15.40
C ARG A 130 6.02 0.24 -14.73
N TYR A 131 5.52 0.56 -13.55
CA TYR A 131 6.00 1.67 -12.71
C TYR A 131 6.19 1.19 -11.28
N ARG A 132 7.40 1.27 -10.75
CA ARG A 132 7.70 0.87 -9.38
C ARG A 132 7.39 1.97 -8.37
N LEU A 133 6.62 1.66 -7.35
CA LEU A 133 6.52 2.43 -6.11
C LEU A 133 7.43 1.79 -5.06
N GLU A 134 8.34 2.56 -4.50
CA GLU A 134 9.13 2.15 -3.33
C GLU A 134 8.61 2.89 -2.11
N ILE A 135 8.39 2.14 -1.04
CA ILE A 135 7.69 2.62 0.15
C ILE A 135 8.57 2.29 1.35
N GLU A 136 8.82 3.30 2.19
CA GLU A 136 9.39 3.08 3.53
C GLU A 136 8.28 2.93 4.55
N LEU A 137 8.38 1.90 5.38
CA LEU A 137 7.43 1.58 6.44
C LEU A 137 7.97 2.07 7.78
N TYR A 138 7.17 2.79 8.55
CA TYR A 138 7.56 3.35 9.84
C TYR A 138 7.51 2.30 10.95
N GLU A 139 8.29 1.23 10.82
CA GLU A 139 8.36 0.15 11.82
C GLU A 139 8.81 0.67 13.19
N ASP A 140 9.63 1.72 13.23
CA ASP A 140 10.04 2.41 14.45
C ASP A 140 8.90 3.15 15.18
N ILE A 141 7.80 3.46 14.50
CA ILE A 141 6.65 4.20 15.06
C ILE A 141 5.42 3.29 15.21
N VAL A 142 5.18 2.41 14.25
CA VAL A 142 4.00 1.52 14.15
C VAL A 142 4.43 0.10 13.74
N PRO A 143 5.21 -0.60 14.58
CA PRO A 143 5.78 -1.91 14.25
C PRO A 143 4.74 -2.95 13.83
N GLU A 144 3.58 -3.03 14.51
CA GLU A 144 2.56 -4.05 14.18
C GLU A 144 1.87 -3.78 12.83
N THR A 145 1.71 -2.50 12.49
CA THR A 145 1.13 -2.07 11.22
C THR A 145 2.10 -2.21 10.06
N ALA A 146 3.37 -1.86 10.29
CA ALA A 146 4.45 -2.01 9.33
C ALA A 146 4.70 -3.49 9.00
N ASP A 147 4.92 -4.35 10.00
CA ASP A 147 5.18 -5.79 9.83
C ASP A 147 4.04 -6.47 9.05
N ARG A 148 2.80 -6.12 9.36
CA ARG A 148 1.63 -6.65 8.64
C ARG A 148 1.62 -6.26 7.16
N PHE A 149 1.84 -4.97 6.84
CA PHE A 149 1.87 -4.53 5.45
C PHE A 149 3.04 -5.16 4.70
N GLN A 150 4.22 -5.19 5.32
CA GLN A 150 5.40 -5.88 4.81
C GLN A 150 5.11 -7.35 4.53
N GLY A 151 4.45 -8.05 5.47
CA GLY A 151 4.04 -9.44 5.32
C GLY A 151 3.07 -9.67 4.16
N PHE A 152 2.14 -8.75 3.88
CA PHE A 152 1.28 -8.81 2.69
C PHE A 152 2.10 -8.68 1.40
N CYS A 153 3.04 -7.73 1.35
CA CYS A 153 3.96 -7.59 0.22
C CYS A 153 4.82 -8.85 0.02
N ARG A 154 5.44 -9.36 1.08
CA ARG A 154 6.32 -10.54 1.01
C ARG A 154 5.63 -11.79 0.48
N ARG A 155 4.36 -11.99 0.82
CA ARG A 155 3.57 -13.15 0.37
C ARG A 155 2.99 -12.99 -1.03
N GLY A 156 3.13 -11.81 -1.66
CA GLY A 156 2.48 -11.51 -2.93
C GLY A 156 0.97 -11.27 -2.79
N ASP A 157 0.45 -11.00 -1.58
CA ASP A 157 -1.00 -10.88 -1.36
C ASP A 157 -1.61 -9.67 -2.08
N TYR A 158 -0.78 -8.67 -2.44
CA TYR A 158 -1.20 -7.52 -3.24
C TYR A 158 -1.03 -7.72 -4.75
N GLU A 159 -0.44 -8.83 -5.21
CA GLU A 159 -0.36 -9.14 -6.65
C GLU A 159 -1.77 -9.33 -7.23
N ASP A 160 -2.01 -8.78 -8.42
CA ASP A 160 -3.30 -8.70 -9.09
C ASP A 160 -4.40 -8.01 -8.28
N VAL A 161 -4.04 -7.15 -7.32
CA VAL A 161 -4.97 -6.28 -6.59
C VAL A 161 -4.98 -4.88 -7.20
N PRO A 162 -6.16 -4.33 -7.55
CA PRO A 162 -6.25 -3.00 -8.12
C PRO A 162 -6.21 -1.89 -7.05
N PHE A 163 -5.79 -0.70 -7.48
CA PHE A 163 -6.25 0.55 -6.87
C PHE A 163 -7.68 0.80 -7.32
N HIS A 164 -8.64 0.31 -6.54
CA HIS A 164 -10.06 0.36 -6.87
C HIS A 164 -10.68 1.75 -6.73
N ARG A 165 -10.03 2.67 -6.00
CA ARG A 165 -10.54 4.04 -5.79
C ARG A 165 -9.43 5.08 -5.81
N ILE A 166 -9.47 6.02 -6.75
CA ILE A 166 -8.47 7.08 -6.92
C ILE A 166 -9.17 8.44 -7.09
N ILE A 167 -8.96 9.34 -6.13
CA ILE A 167 -9.50 10.70 -6.14
C ILE A 167 -8.34 11.71 -6.23
N PRO A 168 -8.17 12.40 -7.38
CA PRO A 168 -7.12 13.40 -7.55
C PRO A 168 -7.19 14.51 -6.50
N GLY A 169 -6.03 14.93 -6.01
CA GLY A 169 -5.91 15.89 -4.92
C GLY A 169 -6.30 15.36 -3.54
N PHE A 170 -6.71 14.09 -3.44
CA PHE A 170 -7.08 13.46 -2.18
C PHE A 170 -6.22 12.21 -1.91
N MET A 171 -6.57 11.06 -2.49
CA MET A 171 -5.87 9.79 -2.21
C MET A 171 -6.08 8.74 -3.31
N ALA A 172 -5.23 7.72 -3.33
CA ALA A 172 -5.38 6.49 -4.10
C ALA A 172 -5.44 5.31 -3.14
N GLN A 173 -6.55 4.55 -3.15
CA GLN A 173 -6.84 3.44 -2.26
C GLN A 173 -6.79 2.11 -3.01
N GLY A 174 -6.16 1.12 -2.36
CA GLY A 174 -5.97 -0.24 -2.84
C GLY A 174 -5.94 -1.23 -1.69
N GLY A 175 -5.45 -2.44 -1.95
CA GLY A 175 -5.28 -3.47 -0.92
C GLY A 175 -6.54 -4.24 -0.53
N ASP A 176 -7.60 -4.18 -1.34
CA ASP A 176 -8.72 -5.12 -1.19
C ASP A 176 -8.33 -6.47 -1.80
N ILE A 177 -7.61 -7.26 -1.00
CA ILE A 177 -7.08 -8.57 -1.39
C ILE A 177 -8.16 -9.64 -1.57
N SER A 178 -9.42 -9.39 -1.17
CA SER A 178 -10.48 -10.39 -1.24
C SER A 178 -11.49 -10.12 -2.36
N ASN A 179 -12.04 -8.91 -2.43
CA ASN A 179 -13.12 -8.57 -3.38
C ASN A 179 -12.65 -7.65 -4.51
N ARG A 180 -11.49 -7.00 -4.33
CA ARG A 180 -10.87 -6.11 -5.33
C ARG A 180 -11.69 -4.88 -5.71
N ASP A 181 -12.72 -4.54 -4.94
CA ASP A 181 -13.67 -3.46 -5.24
C ASP A 181 -13.84 -2.45 -4.08
N GLY A 182 -13.17 -2.69 -2.95
CA GLY A 182 -13.20 -1.88 -1.74
C GLY A 182 -14.16 -2.40 -0.66
N THR A 183 -14.94 -3.45 -0.95
CA THR A 183 -15.87 -4.05 0.03
C THR A 183 -15.22 -5.12 0.91
N GLY A 184 -14.00 -5.53 0.59
CA GLY A 184 -13.27 -6.59 1.27
C GLY A 184 -12.00 -6.15 2.01
N GLY A 185 -10.94 -6.96 1.91
CA GLY A 185 -9.61 -6.64 2.44
C GLY A 185 -9.17 -7.47 3.64
N LEU A 186 -9.98 -8.44 4.09
CA LEU A 186 -9.52 -9.44 5.05
C LEU A 186 -8.97 -10.67 4.31
N PRO A 187 -7.86 -11.26 4.79
CA PRO A 187 -7.37 -12.53 4.26
C PRO A 187 -8.43 -13.63 4.34
N LYS A 188 -8.35 -14.60 3.42
CA LYS A 188 -9.27 -15.73 3.39
C LYS A 188 -9.29 -16.45 4.75
N GLY A 189 -10.48 -16.65 5.30
CA GLY A 189 -10.68 -17.32 6.59
C GLY A 189 -10.53 -16.42 7.82
N ARG A 190 -10.20 -15.13 7.65
CA ARG A 190 -10.19 -14.15 8.74
C ARG A 190 -11.49 -13.34 8.73
N THR A 191 -12.06 -13.14 9.92
CA THR A 191 -13.28 -12.34 10.13
C THR A 191 -13.02 -11.08 10.96
N GLU A 192 -11.87 -11.01 11.64
CA GLU A 192 -11.55 -9.92 12.55
C GLU A 192 -10.65 -8.85 11.91
N PHE A 193 -11.01 -7.59 12.12
CA PHE A 193 -10.21 -6.43 11.73
C PHE A 193 -9.00 -6.22 12.65
N TYR A 194 -8.03 -5.45 12.18
CA TYR A 194 -6.86 -5.02 12.94
C TYR A 194 -7.17 -3.73 13.72
N LYS A 195 -6.57 -3.61 14.91
CA LYS A 195 -6.69 -2.41 15.76
C LYS A 195 -5.91 -1.23 15.18
N ASP A 196 -6.28 -0.02 15.60
CA ASP A 196 -5.45 1.17 15.40
C ASP A 196 -4.28 1.11 16.38
N GLU A 197 -3.05 1.19 15.87
CA GLU A 197 -1.85 1.10 16.70
C GLU A 197 -1.56 2.43 17.41
N ASN A 198 -1.37 3.50 16.65
CA ASN A 198 -1.34 4.87 17.15
C ASN A 198 -1.66 5.88 16.05
N PHE A 199 -1.69 7.16 16.41
CA PHE A 199 -1.95 8.29 15.49
C PHE A 199 -0.87 9.37 15.62
N ILE A 200 0.38 8.98 15.87
CA ILE A 200 1.51 9.91 16.06
C ILE A 200 1.80 10.64 14.75
N CYS A 201 1.92 9.89 13.65
CA CYS A 201 2.10 10.42 12.31
C CYS A 201 0.79 11.01 11.77
N LYS A 202 0.89 12.19 11.14
CA LYS A 202 -0.27 12.97 10.67
C LYS A 202 -0.27 13.14 9.15
N HIS A 203 -1.46 13.17 8.57
CA HIS A 203 -1.71 13.45 7.15
C HIS A 203 -1.57 14.94 6.80
N SER A 204 -1.36 15.79 7.80
CA SER A 204 -0.92 17.18 7.61
C SER A 204 0.56 17.29 7.20
N GLY A 205 1.34 16.20 7.33
CA GLY A 205 2.78 16.17 7.09
C GLY A 205 3.24 16.19 5.61
N GLY A 206 2.35 15.97 4.65
CA GLY A 206 2.71 16.08 3.23
C GLY A 206 1.90 15.19 2.28
N LYS A 207 2.41 15.08 1.05
CA LYS A 207 1.92 14.14 0.02
C LYS A 207 2.61 12.79 0.12
N TYR A 208 1.97 11.77 -0.42
CA TYR A 208 2.53 10.43 -0.63
C TYR A 208 2.80 9.64 0.64
N LEU A 209 2.16 10.03 1.74
CA LEU A 209 2.03 9.23 2.96
C LEU A 209 1.14 8.00 2.69
N LEU A 210 1.55 6.86 3.24
CA LEU A 210 0.83 5.60 3.24
C LEU A 210 0.08 5.43 4.56
N SER A 211 -1.21 5.07 4.49
CA SER A 211 -2.08 5.00 5.65
C SER A 211 -3.14 3.90 5.54
N CYS A 212 -3.60 3.38 6.68
CA CYS A 212 -4.63 2.34 6.73
C CYS A 212 -5.99 2.88 6.28
N ALA A 213 -6.67 2.12 5.41
CA ALA A 213 -8.10 2.32 5.19
C ALA A 213 -8.90 1.53 6.25
N ASN A 214 -10.05 2.08 6.65
CA ASN A 214 -10.94 1.48 7.63
C ASN A 214 -12.40 1.75 7.26
N ASN A 215 -13.34 1.13 7.98
CA ASN A 215 -14.77 1.19 7.67
C ASN A 215 -15.49 2.41 8.30
N GLY A 216 -14.74 3.45 8.68
CA GLY A 216 -15.28 4.65 9.32
C GLY A 216 -15.31 4.60 10.85
N ASP A 217 -15.06 3.42 11.43
CA ASP A 217 -14.96 3.21 12.87
C ASP A 217 -13.52 2.86 13.29
N ARG A 218 -13.19 3.14 14.56
CA ARG A 218 -11.90 2.76 15.15
C ARG A 218 -11.71 1.25 15.16
N ASN A 219 -10.47 0.80 15.02
CA ASN A 219 -10.06 -0.60 15.06
C ASN A 219 -10.71 -1.47 13.97
N THR A 220 -11.00 -0.89 12.80
CA THR A 220 -11.56 -1.60 11.64
C THR A 220 -10.59 -1.65 10.46
N ASN A 221 -9.28 -1.68 10.75
CA ASN A 221 -8.26 -1.75 9.71
C ASN A 221 -8.28 -3.14 9.05
N SER A 222 -8.01 -3.20 7.75
CA SER A 222 -7.88 -4.44 6.98
C SER A 222 -6.51 -4.48 6.28
N ALA A 223 -6.38 -5.22 5.17
CA ALA A 223 -5.26 -5.09 4.25
C ALA A 223 -5.38 -3.87 3.34
N GLN A 224 -6.52 -3.18 3.34
CA GLN A 224 -6.70 -1.98 2.53
C GLN A 224 -5.87 -0.81 3.04
N PHE A 225 -5.31 -0.05 2.10
CA PHE A 225 -4.48 1.11 2.37
C PHE A 225 -4.80 2.23 1.38
N PHE A 226 -4.36 3.44 1.69
CA PHE A 226 -4.34 4.52 0.73
C PHE A 226 -3.02 5.29 0.76
N ILE A 227 -2.67 5.85 -0.40
CA ILE A 227 -1.57 6.79 -0.56
C ILE A 227 -2.14 8.19 -0.77
N THR A 228 -1.70 9.14 0.03
CA THR A 228 -2.17 10.53 -0.06
C THR A 228 -1.68 11.22 -1.34
N LEU A 229 -2.58 11.94 -2.01
CA LEU A 229 -2.30 12.75 -3.20
C LEU A 229 -2.47 14.25 -2.91
N GLY A 230 -3.25 14.59 -1.88
CA GLY A 230 -3.41 15.95 -1.36
C GLY A 230 -2.21 16.42 -0.52
N LYS A 231 -1.94 17.73 -0.52
CA LYS A 231 -0.77 18.31 0.20
C LYS A 231 -0.86 18.19 1.73
N ALA A 232 -2.08 18.26 2.26
CA ALA A 232 -2.38 18.11 3.67
C ALA A 232 -3.84 17.67 3.82
N LEU A 233 -4.10 16.64 4.63
CA LEU A 233 -5.43 16.07 4.84
C LEU A 233 -5.76 15.95 6.34
N PRO A 234 -5.78 17.06 7.10
CA PRO A 234 -5.94 17.03 8.56
C PRO A 234 -7.26 16.42 9.04
N HIS A 235 -8.27 16.33 8.17
CA HIS A 235 -9.55 15.69 8.50
C HIS A 235 -9.44 14.15 8.69
N LEU A 236 -8.30 13.56 8.29
CA LEU A 236 -7.96 12.15 8.49
C LEU A 236 -7.12 11.91 9.76
N ASP A 237 -6.56 12.96 10.37
CA ASP A 237 -5.72 12.85 11.57
C ASP A 237 -6.52 12.29 12.75
N GLY A 238 -5.94 11.33 13.47
CA GLY A 238 -6.61 10.64 14.58
C GLY A 238 -7.70 9.65 14.18
N LYS A 239 -7.88 9.39 12.87
CA LYS A 239 -8.86 8.45 12.32
C LYS A 239 -8.24 7.33 11.48
N HIS A 240 -7.10 7.61 10.85
CA HIS A 240 -6.35 6.62 10.07
C HIS A 240 -4.90 6.59 10.54
N CYS A 241 -4.35 5.39 10.69
CA CYS A 241 -2.96 5.17 11.09
C CYS A 241 -2.03 5.39 9.88
N VAL A 242 -1.18 6.41 9.92
CA VAL A 242 -0.11 6.62 8.93
C VAL A 242 1.05 5.70 9.29
N PHE A 243 1.48 4.86 8.34
CA PHE A 243 2.47 3.82 8.60
C PHE A 243 3.63 3.77 7.59
N GLY A 244 3.71 4.74 6.69
CA GLY A 244 4.85 4.84 5.79
C GLY A 244 4.75 6.01 4.81
N GLU A 245 5.65 6.05 3.84
CA GLU A 245 5.64 7.01 2.75
C GLU A 245 6.31 6.47 1.49
N VAL A 246 5.89 6.98 0.33
CA VAL A 246 6.55 6.69 -0.94
C VAL A 246 7.89 7.43 -1.02
N ARG A 247 8.97 6.68 -1.16
CA ARG A 247 10.33 7.20 -1.28
C ARG A 247 10.69 7.54 -2.72
N ASP A 248 11.73 8.35 -2.87
CA ASP A 248 12.20 8.87 -4.16
C ASP A 248 13.64 8.46 -4.46
N ARG A 249 14.02 7.22 -4.11
CA ARG A 249 15.41 6.75 -4.25
C ARG A 249 15.88 6.78 -5.69
N LEU A 250 15.01 6.40 -6.63
CA LEU A 250 15.30 6.35 -8.07
C LEU A 250 14.87 7.61 -8.83
N GLY A 251 14.40 8.68 -8.17
CA GLY A 251 13.89 9.88 -8.82
C GLY A 251 12.59 9.69 -9.61
N THR A 252 11.95 8.53 -9.48
CA THR A 252 10.75 8.15 -10.25
C THR A 252 9.45 8.46 -9.52
N ARG A 253 9.48 8.76 -8.20
CA ARG A 253 8.27 8.93 -7.36
C ARG A 253 7.29 9.91 -7.99
N ALA A 254 7.76 11.10 -8.36
CA ALA A 254 6.91 12.14 -8.92
C ALA A 254 6.22 11.68 -10.22
N LYS A 255 6.90 10.87 -11.04
CA LYS A 255 6.35 10.35 -12.29
C LYS A 255 5.27 9.30 -12.01
N VAL A 256 5.54 8.33 -11.13
CA VAL A 256 4.58 7.27 -10.80
C VAL A 256 3.35 7.86 -10.11
N MET A 257 3.55 8.74 -9.13
CA MET A 257 2.45 9.37 -8.40
C MET A 257 1.57 10.25 -9.27
N ARG A 258 2.14 11.03 -10.21
CA ARG A 258 1.34 11.78 -11.21
C ARG A 258 0.53 10.85 -12.11
N LYS A 259 1.11 9.71 -12.51
CA LYS A 259 0.43 8.73 -13.37
C LYS A 259 -0.73 8.05 -12.62
N LEU A 260 -0.50 7.67 -11.37
CA LEU A 260 -1.51 7.13 -10.45
C LEU A 260 -2.65 8.14 -10.25
N GLU A 261 -2.33 9.37 -9.86
CA GLU A 261 -3.31 10.45 -9.67
C GLU A 261 -4.11 10.73 -10.94
N GLY A 262 -3.45 10.80 -12.10
CA GLY A 262 -4.09 11.05 -13.39
C GLY A 262 -5.05 9.95 -13.84
N ALA A 263 -4.90 8.72 -13.32
CA ALA A 263 -5.84 7.63 -13.57
C ALA A 263 -7.15 7.79 -12.80
N GLY A 264 -7.23 8.67 -11.80
CA GLY A 264 -8.42 8.87 -10.98
C GLY A 264 -9.51 9.76 -11.58
N SER A 265 -10.61 9.85 -10.85
CA SER A 265 -11.77 10.71 -11.15
C SER A 265 -12.31 11.39 -9.90
N LYS A 266 -13.26 12.32 -10.05
CA LYS A 266 -13.87 13.01 -8.89
C LYS A 266 -14.71 12.07 -8.02
N GLY A 267 -15.35 11.05 -8.62
CA GLY A 267 -16.14 10.05 -7.88
C GLY A 267 -15.26 8.98 -7.21
N GLY A 268 -14.02 8.85 -7.68
CA GLY A 268 -13.06 7.86 -7.19
C GLY A 268 -12.91 6.68 -8.12
N GLU A 269 -13.82 6.47 -9.07
CA GLU A 269 -13.70 5.39 -10.05
C GLU A 269 -12.50 5.65 -10.97
N PRO A 270 -11.56 4.70 -11.09
CA PRO A 270 -10.43 4.84 -12.01
C PRO A 270 -10.88 4.90 -13.47
N LYS A 271 -10.23 5.75 -14.27
CA LYS A 271 -10.39 5.86 -15.73
C LYS A 271 -9.57 4.82 -16.50
N ALA A 272 -8.60 4.23 -15.84
CA ALA A 272 -7.78 3.11 -16.28
C ALA A 272 -7.65 2.16 -15.11
N GLU A 273 -7.62 0.86 -15.36
CA GLU A 273 -7.36 -0.11 -14.32
C GLU A 273 -5.88 0.01 -13.91
N VAL A 274 -5.63 0.22 -12.61
CA VAL A 274 -4.28 0.35 -12.05
C VAL A 274 -4.02 -0.87 -11.19
N MET A 275 -3.27 -1.81 -11.73
CA MET A 275 -3.00 -3.10 -11.10
C MET A 275 -1.65 -3.10 -10.42
N ILE A 276 -1.59 -3.66 -9.23
CA ILE A 276 -0.33 -4.12 -8.64
C ILE A 276 -0.01 -5.46 -9.32
N VAL A 277 1.05 -5.51 -10.11
CA VAL A 277 1.45 -6.71 -10.89
C VAL A 277 2.65 -7.44 -10.31
N ASP A 278 3.30 -6.84 -9.31
CA ASP A 278 4.34 -7.47 -8.50
C ASP A 278 4.46 -6.67 -7.20
N CYS A 279 4.83 -7.33 -6.10
CA CYS A 279 5.10 -6.68 -4.82
C CYS A 279 6.04 -7.52 -3.96
N GLY A 280 6.77 -6.85 -3.07
CA GLY A 280 7.71 -7.54 -2.20
C GLY A 280 8.46 -6.61 -1.27
N GLU A 281 9.39 -7.18 -0.52
CA GLU A 281 10.34 -6.44 0.30
C GLU A 281 11.57 -6.06 -0.54
N ILE A 282 12.21 -4.94 -0.25
CA ILE A 282 13.48 -4.52 -0.84
C ILE A 282 14.57 -4.78 0.19
N LEU A 283 15.50 -5.69 -0.10
CA LEU A 283 16.60 -6.02 0.81
C LEU A 283 17.76 -5.03 0.64
N GLU A 284 18.43 -4.67 1.74
CA GLU A 284 19.63 -3.81 1.68
C GLU A 284 20.69 -4.45 0.76
N GLY A 285 21.01 -3.79 -0.36
CA GLY A 285 22.02 -4.23 -1.33
C GLY A 285 21.49 -4.56 -2.73
N GLU A 286 20.18 -4.54 -2.96
CA GLU A 286 19.58 -4.74 -4.30
C GLU A 286 19.58 -3.48 -5.18
N ASP A 287 20.36 -2.46 -4.81
CA ASP A 287 20.35 -1.10 -5.37
C ASP A 287 20.85 -0.98 -6.85
N SER A 288 21.21 -2.06 -7.54
CA SER A 288 21.84 -1.95 -8.87
C SER A 288 21.22 -2.77 -10.01
N ALA A 289 20.21 -3.61 -9.78
CA ALA A 289 19.70 -4.52 -10.83
C ALA A 289 18.40 -4.03 -11.54
N GLY A 290 17.61 -3.15 -10.91
CA GLY A 290 16.30 -2.74 -11.45
C GLY A 290 16.33 -1.76 -12.62
N ALA A 291 17.48 -1.15 -12.93
CA ALA A 291 17.61 -0.14 -13.99
C ALA A 291 17.61 -0.73 -15.42
N ALA A 292 17.61 -2.06 -15.58
CA ALA A 292 17.62 -2.72 -16.89
C ALA A 292 16.24 -2.87 -17.55
N LEU A 293 15.15 -2.42 -16.91
CA LEU A 293 13.82 -2.45 -17.52
C LEU A 293 13.48 -1.10 -18.16
N SER A 294 13.69 -1.04 -19.48
CA SER A 294 13.29 0.00 -20.46
C SER A 294 14.28 1.13 -20.76
N SER A 295 15.29 0.80 -21.57
CA SER A 295 15.74 1.66 -22.69
C SER A 295 15.05 1.20 -23.97
#